data_AF-A0A914RT58-F1
#
_entry.id   AF-A0A914RT58-F1
#
_cell.length_a   1.000
_cell.length_b   1.000
_cell.length_c   1.000
_cell.angle_alpha   90.00
_cell.angle_beta   90.00
_cell.angle_gamma   90.00
#
_symmetry.space_group_name_H-M   'P 1'
#
loop_
_entity.id
_entity.type
_entity.pdbx_description
1 polymer ?
#
loop_
_entity_poly.entity_id
_entity_poly.type
_entity_poly.pdbx_seq_one_letter_code
_entity_poly.pdbx_strand_id
1 'polypeptide(L)'
;MEIPSKVKLRAQRIFSVSEVELFWNKNGDRLAAHTERYQKKNVKSTGGIEDVKYSKPTSHIEIFDAREKDVSVLSMPLSESYVSFGWEPSGDKFCVLVGSQHKSTPLIYMLDSSKHVPQLISKFEPSERFTNVSWAPAGGWLVVYSASTTSGAIMFIDSNGAEPTRTMLVEYPGFSKVRLLH
;
A
#
# COMPACT_ATOMS: atom_id res chain seq x y z
N MET A 1 14.41 -8.11 -12.90
CA MET A 1 15.40 -9.05 -13.48
C MET A 1 14.61 -10.29 -13.83
N GLU A 2 14.69 -10.75 -15.06
CA GLU A 2 14.03 -11.99 -15.48
C GLU A 2 14.86 -13.19 -15.01
N ILE A 3 14.18 -14.24 -14.54
CA ILE A 3 14.80 -15.52 -14.21
C ILE A 3 14.19 -16.54 -15.19
N PRO A 4 14.99 -17.38 -15.87
CA PRO A 4 16.40 -17.67 -15.60
C PRO A 4 17.42 -16.84 -16.39
N SER A 5 16.99 -16.04 -17.39
CA SER A 5 17.90 -15.33 -18.30
C SER A 5 18.85 -14.34 -17.61
N LYS A 6 18.50 -13.90 -16.38
CA LYS A 6 19.17 -12.85 -15.59
C LYS A 6 19.20 -11.50 -16.31
N VAL A 7 18.36 -11.32 -17.33
CA VAL A 7 18.27 -10.07 -18.08
C VAL A 7 17.56 -9.02 -17.23
N LYS A 8 18.13 -7.82 -17.20
CA LYS A 8 17.52 -6.67 -16.52
C LYS A 8 16.45 -6.06 -17.42
N LEU A 9 15.18 -6.37 -17.14
CA LEU A 9 14.04 -5.81 -17.88
C LEU A 9 13.81 -4.32 -17.60
N ARG A 10 13.87 -3.91 -16.33
CA ARG A 10 13.58 -2.53 -15.89
C ARG A 10 14.39 -2.16 -14.66
N ALA A 11 14.67 -0.87 -14.48
CA ALA A 11 15.05 -0.30 -13.19
C ALA A 11 14.57 1.14 -13.07
N GLN A 12 14.02 1.47 -11.89
CA GLN A 12 13.75 2.83 -11.48
C GLN A 12 14.81 3.25 -10.47
N ARG A 13 15.43 4.43 -10.67
CA ARG A 13 16.36 4.99 -9.69
C ARG A 13 15.60 5.97 -8.81
N ILE A 14 15.65 5.75 -7.51
CA ILE A 14 15.00 6.60 -6.50
C ILE A 14 16.07 7.02 -5.51
N PHE A 15 16.12 8.31 -5.18
CA PHE A 15 17.14 8.88 -4.30
C PHE A 15 16.57 9.16 -2.92
N SER A 16 17.47 9.22 -1.92
CA SER A 16 17.15 9.58 -0.54
C SER A 16 16.03 8.74 0.07
N VAL A 17 16.18 7.42 0.02
CA VAL A 17 15.19 6.45 0.53
C VAL A 17 15.63 5.94 1.91
N SER A 18 14.74 6.01 2.91
CA SER A 18 14.94 5.43 4.23
C SER A 18 14.38 4.01 4.33
N GLU A 19 13.26 3.74 3.66
CA GLU A 19 12.54 2.47 3.77
C GLU A 19 11.88 2.09 2.43
N VAL A 20 11.80 0.78 2.17
CA VAL A 20 11.09 0.20 1.02
C VAL A 20 10.31 -1.04 1.45
N GLU A 21 9.03 -1.09 1.10
CA GLU A 21 8.20 -2.30 1.19
C GLU A 21 7.74 -2.71 -0.21
N LEU A 22 7.82 -4.00 -0.52
CA LEU A 22 7.54 -4.55 -1.85
C LEU A 22 6.30 -5.46 -1.81
N PHE A 23 5.38 -5.24 -2.76
CA PHE A 23 4.11 -5.96 -2.87
C PHE A 23 3.92 -6.50 -4.28
N TRP A 24 4.14 -7.80 -4.44
CA TRP A 24 3.74 -8.50 -5.67
C TRP A 24 2.23 -8.72 -5.67
N ASN A 25 1.60 -8.50 -6.82
CA ASN A 25 0.24 -8.98 -7.00
C ASN A 25 0.22 -10.51 -7.17
N LYS A 26 -0.98 -11.11 -7.09
CA LYS A 26 -1.13 -12.58 -7.07
C LYS A 26 -0.61 -13.26 -8.35
N ASN A 27 -0.68 -12.59 -9.49
CA ASN A 27 -0.25 -13.14 -10.78
C ASN A 27 1.25 -12.93 -11.05
N GLY A 28 1.95 -12.13 -10.23
CA GLY A 28 3.37 -11.82 -10.39
C GLY A 28 3.69 -10.90 -11.58
N ASP A 29 2.67 -10.32 -12.22
CA ASP A 29 2.83 -9.40 -13.36
C ASP A 29 2.87 -7.92 -12.92
N ARG A 30 2.59 -7.62 -11.64
CA ARG A 30 2.80 -6.28 -11.07
C ARG A 30 3.50 -6.30 -9.74
N LEU A 31 4.36 -5.31 -9.55
CA LEU A 31 5.05 -5.02 -8.31
C LEU A 31 4.76 -3.59 -7.88
N ALA A 32 4.20 -3.40 -6.69
CA ALA A 32 4.22 -2.11 -6.02
C ALA A 32 5.41 -2.04 -5.07
N ALA A 33 6.03 -0.86 -5.00
CA ALA A 33 7.01 -0.51 -3.98
C ALA A 33 6.51 0.73 -3.24
N HIS A 34 6.21 0.58 -1.95
CA HIS A 34 6.14 1.74 -1.06
C HIS A 34 7.57 2.19 -0.80
N THR A 35 7.84 3.48 -0.98
CA THR A 35 9.13 4.08 -0.62
C THR A 35 8.91 5.24 0.33
N GLU A 36 9.59 5.23 1.48
CA GLU A 36 9.72 6.40 2.32
C GLU A 36 11.00 7.14 1.93
N ARG A 37 10.85 8.42 1.53
CA ARG A 37 11.96 9.28 1.11
C ARG A 37 12.19 10.38 2.11
N TYR A 38 13.42 10.85 2.23
CA TYR A 38 13.82 11.93 3.12
C TYR A 38 14.48 13.10 2.39
N GLN A 39 14.38 14.32 2.94
CA GLN A 39 15.08 15.48 2.37
C GLN A 39 16.48 15.67 2.95
N LYS A 40 16.68 15.37 4.23
CA LYS A 40 17.99 15.49 4.89
C LYS A 40 18.28 14.30 5.78
N LYS A 41 19.51 13.80 5.71
CA LYS A 41 20.09 12.80 6.61
C LYS A 41 21.04 13.53 7.58
N ASN A 42 20.73 13.50 8.87
CA ASN A 42 21.61 14.02 9.91
C ASN A 42 22.25 12.84 10.63
N VAL A 43 23.57 12.85 10.75
CA VAL A 43 24.34 11.83 11.48
C VAL A 43 24.99 12.52 12.67
N LYS A 44 24.72 12.03 13.87
CA LYS A 44 25.40 12.47 15.10
C LYS A 44 26.20 11.31 15.64
N SER A 45 27.49 11.49 15.85
CA SER A 45 28.34 10.50 16.52
C SER A 45 28.51 10.91 17.98
N THR A 46 28.03 10.09 18.91
CA THR A 46 28.19 10.31 20.34
C THR A 46 28.79 9.07 20.97
N GLY A 47 30.02 9.17 21.50
CA GLY A 47 30.70 8.03 22.12
C GLY A 47 31.00 6.87 21.16
N GLY A 48 31.13 7.12 19.86
CA GLY A 48 31.38 6.10 18.83
C GLY A 48 30.12 5.41 18.28
N ILE A 49 28.94 5.75 18.79
CA ILE A 49 27.65 5.28 18.24
C ILE A 49 27.12 6.35 17.28
N GLU A 50 26.80 5.95 16.04
CA GLU A 50 26.17 6.84 15.05
C GLU A 50 24.64 6.80 15.17
N ASP A 51 24.05 7.93 15.54
CA ASP A 51 22.62 8.16 15.47
C ASP A 51 22.25 8.82 14.14
N VAL A 52 21.53 8.07 13.30
CA VAL A 52 21.02 8.57 12.02
C VAL A 52 19.57 9.05 12.18
N LYS A 53 19.32 10.32 11.85
CA LYS A 53 17.97 10.90 11.80
C LYS A 53 17.66 11.42 10.40
N TYR A 54 16.58 10.92 9.83
CA TYR A 54 15.99 11.43 8.60
C TYR A 54 14.98 12.53 8.93
N SER A 55 14.86 13.55 8.09
CA SER A 55 13.88 14.62 8.27
C SER A 55 13.06 14.87 7.02
N LYS A 56 11.81 15.27 7.26
CA LYS A 56 10.76 15.48 6.26
C LYS A 56 10.51 14.23 5.41
N PRO A 57 10.02 13.14 6.04
CA PRO A 57 9.67 11.94 5.29
C PRO A 57 8.51 12.23 4.32
N THR A 58 8.57 11.65 3.14
CA THR A 58 7.48 11.64 2.15
C THR A 58 7.31 10.21 1.64
N SER A 59 6.09 9.68 1.70
CA SER A 59 5.77 8.34 1.20
C SER A 59 5.32 8.40 -0.25
N HIS A 60 5.78 7.47 -1.07
CA HIS A 60 5.36 7.31 -2.46
C HIS A 60 5.06 5.85 -2.76
N ILE A 61 4.19 5.61 -3.73
CA ILE A 61 3.94 4.30 -4.31
C ILE A 61 4.47 4.29 -5.75
N GLU A 62 5.33 3.32 -6.03
CA GLU A 62 5.88 3.05 -7.35
C GLU A 62 5.32 1.73 -7.86
N ILE A 63 4.69 1.71 -9.03
CA ILE A 63 4.06 0.52 -9.59
C ILE A 63 4.78 0.16 -10.88
N PHE A 64 5.36 -1.03 -10.89
CA PHE A 64 5.92 -1.68 -12.06
C PHE A 64 4.84 -2.61 -12.63
N ASP A 65 4.34 -2.30 -13.82
CA ASP A 65 3.42 -3.14 -14.57
C ASP A 65 4.19 -3.88 -15.66
N ALA A 66 4.44 -5.16 -15.43
CA ALA A 66 5.23 -6.03 -16.30
C ALA A 66 4.39 -6.80 -17.32
N ARG A 67 3.11 -6.46 -17.50
CA ARG A 67 2.26 -7.05 -18.54
C ARG A 67 2.71 -6.68 -19.95
N GLU A 68 3.40 -5.56 -20.09
CA GLU A 68 3.98 -5.09 -21.36
C GLU A 68 5.50 -5.25 -21.37
N LYS A 69 6.07 -5.41 -22.58
CA LYS A 69 7.49 -5.73 -22.80
C LYS A 69 8.45 -4.75 -22.11
N ASP A 70 8.14 -3.45 -22.11
CA ASP A 70 9.05 -2.40 -21.62
C ASP A 70 8.86 -2.08 -20.12
N VAL A 71 7.99 -2.81 -19.43
CA VAL A 71 7.59 -2.66 -18.02
C VAL A 71 7.29 -1.19 -17.67
N SER A 72 6.01 -0.84 -17.70
CA SER A 72 5.54 0.49 -17.35
C SER A 72 5.80 0.80 -15.87
N VAL A 73 6.19 2.04 -15.56
CA VAL A 73 6.42 2.50 -14.19
C VAL A 73 5.54 3.71 -13.92
N LEU A 74 4.65 3.57 -12.94
CA LEU A 74 3.80 4.65 -12.45
C LEU A 74 4.28 5.06 -11.07
N SER A 75 4.33 6.36 -10.81
CA SER A 75 4.75 6.93 -9.52
C SER A 75 3.67 7.85 -8.99
N MET A 76 3.34 7.73 -7.71
CA MET A 76 2.44 8.67 -7.05
C MET A 76 2.90 8.99 -5.62
N PRO A 77 2.92 10.27 -5.23
CA PRO A 77 3.12 10.66 -3.84
C PRO A 77 1.85 10.39 -3.02
N LEU A 78 2.02 10.02 -1.75
CA LEU A 78 0.94 9.95 -0.78
C LEU A 78 0.85 11.28 -0.02
N SER A 79 -0.37 11.77 0.20
CA SER A 79 -0.62 13.03 0.93
C SER A 79 -0.53 12.89 2.44
N GLU A 80 -0.63 11.67 2.95
CA GLU A 80 -0.63 11.31 4.37
C GLU A 80 0.33 10.14 4.60
N SER A 81 0.63 9.85 5.87
CA SER A 81 1.55 8.75 6.19
C SER A 81 0.98 7.42 5.73
N TYR A 82 1.82 6.63 5.08
CA TYR A 82 1.51 5.27 4.68
C TYR A 82 1.21 4.37 5.90
N VAL A 83 0.25 3.47 5.76
CA VAL A 83 -0.12 2.47 6.79
C VAL A 83 -0.07 1.05 6.23
N SER A 84 -0.72 0.81 5.08
CA SER A 84 -0.79 -0.54 4.49
C SER A 84 -1.14 -0.47 3.01
N PHE A 85 -0.88 -1.55 2.30
CA PHE A 85 -1.14 -1.71 0.87
C PHE A 85 -1.78 -3.07 0.61
N GLY A 86 -2.72 -3.14 -0.34
CA GLY A 86 -3.27 -4.41 -0.81
C GLY A 86 -3.70 -4.37 -2.27
N TRP A 87 -3.25 -5.35 -3.05
CA TRP A 87 -3.69 -5.58 -4.43
C TRP A 87 -5.05 -6.27 -4.48
N GLU A 88 -5.91 -5.85 -5.41
CA GLU A 88 -7.02 -6.71 -5.84
C GLU A 88 -6.45 -7.97 -6.55
N PRO A 89 -6.86 -9.18 -6.15
CA PRO A 89 -6.47 -10.39 -6.84
C PRO A 89 -6.95 -10.38 -8.29
N SER A 90 -6.03 -10.59 -9.24
CA SER A 90 -6.33 -10.69 -10.68
C SER A 90 -7.05 -9.48 -11.29
N GLY A 91 -6.98 -8.31 -10.65
CA GLY A 91 -7.64 -7.09 -11.10
C GLY A 91 -6.69 -5.92 -11.34
N ASP A 92 -7.26 -4.79 -11.75
CA ASP A 92 -6.55 -3.53 -11.99
C ASP A 92 -6.58 -2.57 -10.80
N LYS A 93 -7.22 -2.96 -9.69
CA LYS A 93 -7.37 -2.12 -8.50
C LYS A 93 -6.37 -2.46 -7.40
N PHE A 94 -6.14 -1.48 -6.53
CA PHE A 94 -5.45 -1.68 -5.26
C PHE A 94 -5.95 -0.67 -4.23
N CYS A 95 -5.71 -0.96 -2.96
CA CYS A 95 -6.01 -0.08 -1.86
C CYS A 95 -4.74 0.31 -1.13
N VAL A 96 -4.64 1.61 -0.80
CA VAL A 96 -3.64 2.15 0.12
C VAL A 96 -4.39 2.65 1.35
N LEU A 97 -4.00 2.17 2.52
CA LEU A 97 -4.37 2.80 3.78
C LEU A 97 -3.33 3.88 4.07
N VAL A 98 -3.81 5.11 4.24
CA VAL A 98 -3.01 6.23 4.75
C VAL A 98 -3.63 6.76 6.04
N GLY A 99 -2.89 7.51 6.84
CA GLY A 99 -3.48 8.18 7.98
C GLY A 99 -2.50 8.61 9.05
N SER A 100 -3.01 8.66 10.28
CA SER A 100 -2.29 9.09 11.48
C SER A 100 -2.27 7.98 12.53
N GLN A 101 -1.76 8.30 13.73
CA GLN A 101 -1.77 7.36 14.85
C GLN A 101 -3.18 6.94 15.29
N HIS A 102 -4.22 7.74 15.01
CA HIS A 102 -5.57 7.52 15.53
C HIS A 102 -6.61 7.18 14.46
N LYS A 103 -6.40 7.63 13.22
CA LYS A 103 -7.35 7.44 12.13
C LYS A 103 -6.65 6.96 10.88
N SER A 104 -7.38 6.19 10.09
CA SER A 104 -6.94 5.76 8.76
C SER A 104 -8.00 6.03 7.71
N THR A 105 -7.53 6.20 6.49
CA THR A 105 -8.27 6.61 5.31
C THR A 105 -7.97 5.59 4.20
N PRO A 106 -8.92 4.72 3.87
CA PRO A 106 -8.83 3.88 2.67
C PRO A 106 -8.88 4.72 1.41
N LEU A 107 -7.89 4.52 0.55
CA LEU A 107 -7.82 5.08 -0.80
C LEU A 107 -7.83 3.91 -1.79
N ILE A 108 -8.79 3.88 -2.70
CA ILE A 108 -8.86 2.85 -3.74
C ILE A 108 -8.48 3.46 -5.07
N TYR A 109 -7.48 2.85 -5.70
CA TYR A 109 -6.94 3.26 -6.98
C TYR A 109 -7.22 2.20 -8.03
N MET A 110 -7.30 2.64 -9.28
CA MET A 110 -7.37 1.80 -10.46
C MET A 110 -6.21 2.12 -11.39
N LEU A 111 -5.59 1.09 -11.94
CA LEU A 111 -4.63 1.21 -13.02
C LEU A 111 -5.39 1.27 -14.34
N ASP A 112 -5.04 2.27 -15.15
CA ASP A 112 -5.55 2.45 -16.50
C ASP A 112 -4.33 2.50 -17.43
N SER A 113 -4.25 1.60 -18.40
CA SER A 113 -3.12 1.50 -19.32
C SER A 113 -2.94 2.73 -20.20
N SER A 114 -3.98 3.57 -20.34
CA SER A 114 -3.91 4.86 -21.04
C SER A 114 -3.35 6.00 -20.18
N LYS A 115 -3.16 5.78 -18.87
CA LYS A 115 -2.73 6.80 -17.90
C LYS A 115 -1.35 6.48 -17.34
N HIS A 116 -0.57 7.52 -17.09
CA HIS A 116 0.78 7.40 -16.51
C HIS A 116 0.80 7.47 -14.98
N VAL A 117 -0.37 7.64 -14.34
CA VAL A 117 -0.54 7.73 -12.88
C VAL A 117 -1.74 6.87 -12.47
N PRO A 118 -1.72 6.15 -11.34
CA PRO A 118 -2.89 5.45 -10.84
C PRO A 118 -4.05 6.42 -10.58
N GLN A 119 -5.25 6.04 -10.99
CA GLN A 119 -6.43 6.89 -10.85
C GLN A 119 -7.10 6.61 -9.51
N LEU A 120 -7.26 7.64 -8.67
CA LEU A 120 -8.04 7.51 -7.43
C LEU A 120 -9.52 7.41 -7.79
N ILE A 121 -10.15 6.28 -7.47
CA ILE A 121 -11.55 6.02 -7.79
C ILE A 121 -12.47 6.08 -6.57
N SER A 122 -11.92 6.00 -5.35
CA SER A 122 -12.66 6.27 -4.13
C SER A 122 -11.72 6.66 -2.99
N LYS A 123 -12.19 7.62 -2.18
CA LYS A 123 -11.56 8.05 -0.93
C LYS A 123 -12.62 7.98 0.16
N PHE A 124 -12.38 7.15 1.16
CA PHE A 124 -13.28 7.01 2.31
C PHE A 124 -12.96 8.05 3.38
N GLU A 125 -13.96 8.41 4.20
CA GLU A 125 -13.75 9.31 5.33
C GLU A 125 -12.80 8.71 6.38
N PRO A 126 -11.89 9.50 6.98
CA PRO A 126 -11.02 9.04 8.04
C PRO A 126 -11.82 8.50 9.24
N SER A 127 -11.62 7.22 9.57
CA SER A 127 -12.37 6.51 10.61
C SER A 127 -11.40 5.85 11.60
N GLU A 128 -11.80 4.74 12.23
CA GLU A 128 -10.98 3.91 13.11
C GLU A 128 -9.59 3.65 12.51
N ARG A 129 -8.60 3.44 13.39
CA ARG A 129 -7.24 3.12 12.96
C ARG A 129 -7.18 1.70 12.41
N PHE A 130 -7.49 1.50 11.15
CA PHE A 130 -7.20 0.28 10.40
C PHE A 130 -5.70 0.19 10.14
N THR A 131 -5.19 -1.04 10.12
CA THR A 131 -3.76 -1.31 9.93
C THR A 131 -3.50 -2.37 8.86
N ASN A 132 -4.54 -2.99 8.33
CA ASN A 132 -4.44 -4.06 7.35
C ASN A 132 -5.48 -3.86 6.24
N VAL A 133 -5.10 -4.23 5.02
CA VAL A 133 -5.97 -4.37 3.85
C VAL A 133 -6.03 -5.85 3.50
N SER A 134 -7.22 -6.40 3.28
CA SER A 134 -7.39 -7.74 2.73
C SER A 134 -8.49 -7.75 1.67
N TRP A 135 -8.13 -8.11 0.45
CA TRP A 135 -9.07 -8.27 -0.64
C TRP A 135 -9.65 -9.69 -0.66
N ALA A 136 -10.91 -9.80 -1.08
CA ALA A 136 -11.53 -11.09 -1.34
C ALA A 136 -10.76 -11.81 -2.46
N PRO A 137 -10.53 -13.14 -2.36
CA PRO A 137 -9.78 -13.89 -3.37
C PRO A 137 -10.35 -13.82 -4.79
N ALA A 138 -11.66 -13.58 -4.91
CA ALA A 138 -12.38 -13.41 -6.17
C ALA A 138 -12.33 -11.97 -6.72
N GLY A 139 -11.69 -11.03 -6.01
CA GLY A 139 -11.73 -9.62 -6.33
C GLY A 139 -13.06 -8.97 -5.94
N GLY A 140 -13.24 -7.70 -6.32
CA GLY A 140 -14.50 -6.97 -6.18
C GLY A 140 -14.84 -6.50 -4.76
N TRP A 141 -14.36 -7.19 -3.72
CA TRP A 141 -14.61 -6.87 -2.33
C TRP A 141 -13.32 -6.77 -1.54
N LEU A 142 -13.30 -5.94 -0.52
CA LEU A 142 -12.20 -5.87 0.44
C LEU A 142 -12.69 -5.53 1.84
N VAL A 143 -11.85 -5.87 2.81
CA VAL A 143 -11.94 -5.38 4.17
C VAL A 143 -10.68 -4.58 4.52
N VAL A 144 -10.89 -3.47 5.22
CA VAL A 144 -9.82 -2.81 5.97
C VAL A 144 -10.09 -3.04 7.44
N TYR A 145 -9.07 -3.42 8.20
CA TYR A 145 -9.27 -3.81 9.59
C TYR A 145 -8.07 -3.50 10.48
N SER A 146 -8.36 -3.40 11.78
CA SER A 146 -7.37 -3.51 12.84
C SER A 146 -7.76 -4.62 13.78
N ALA A 147 -6.76 -5.40 14.17
CA ALA A 147 -6.90 -6.45 15.17
C ALA A 147 -5.94 -6.11 16.31
N SER A 148 -6.48 -5.65 17.43
CA SER A 148 -5.74 -5.55 18.70
C SER A 148 -6.33 -6.53 19.71
N THR A 149 -5.58 -6.86 20.74
CA THR A 149 -6.03 -7.80 21.78
C THR A 149 -7.28 -7.34 22.53
N THR A 150 -7.53 -6.03 22.57
CA THR A 150 -8.62 -5.41 23.35
C THR A 150 -9.78 -4.92 22.49
N SER A 151 -9.55 -4.61 21.22
CA SER A 151 -10.56 -4.11 20.29
C SER A 151 -10.16 -4.34 18.83
N GLY A 152 -11.15 -4.50 17.97
CA GLY A 152 -10.93 -4.48 16.52
C GLY A 152 -12.06 -3.76 15.80
N ALA A 153 -11.72 -3.17 14.67
CA ALA A 153 -12.69 -2.58 13.76
C ALA A 153 -12.47 -3.17 12.37
N ILE A 154 -13.56 -3.46 11.67
CA ILE A 154 -13.55 -4.00 10.31
C ILE A 154 -14.52 -3.17 9.46
N MET A 155 -14.02 -2.59 8.38
CA MET A 155 -14.85 -1.94 7.37
C MET A 155 -14.88 -2.81 6.12
N PHE A 156 -16.09 -3.12 5.66
CA PHE A 156 -16.36 -3.84 4.42
C PHE A 156 -16.61 -2.84 3.29
N ILE A 157 -15.97 -3.07 2.16
CA ILE A 157 -16.03 -2.21 0.98
C ILE A 157 -16.39 -3.07 -0.24
N ASP A 158 -17.42 -2.66 -0.96
CA ASP A 158 -17.75 -3.16 -2.29
C ASP A 158 -17.05 -2.28 -3.33
N SER A 159 -16.24 -2.90 -4.18
CA SER A 159 -15.45 -2.25 -5.22
C SER A 159 -15.84 -2.73 -6.63
N ASN A 160 -16.99 -3.38 -6.81
CA ASN A 160 -17.48 -3.83 -8.13
C ASN A 160 -18.10 -2.71 -8.97
N GLY A 161 -18.64 -1.67 -8.31
CA GLY A 161 -19.22 -0.51 -8.98
C GLY A 161 -18.17 0.44 -9.57
N ALA A 162 -18.64 1.45 -10.31
CA ALA A 162 -17.77 2.52 -10.83
C ALA A 162 -17.08 3.31 -9.71
N GLU A 163 -17.78 3.48 -8.58
CA GLU A 163 -17.24 4.06 -7.36
C GLU A 163 -17.34 3.02 -6.23
N PRO A 164 -16.22 2.62 -5.61
CA PRO A 164 -16.23 1.75 -4.44
C PRO A 164 -17.01 2.37 -3.27
N THR A 165 -17.87 1.57 -2.63
CA THR A 165 -18.76 2.01 -1.56
C THR A 165 -18.57 1.23 -0.26
N ARG A 166 -18.75 1.91 0.86
CA ARG A 166 -18.67 1.29 2.20
C ARG A 166 -20.00 0.62 2.45
N THR A 167 -19.99 -0.69 2.68
CA THR A 167 -21.21 -1.45 2.96
C THR A 167 -21.48 -1.59 4.46
N MET A 168 -20.43 -1.77 5.26
CA MET A 168 -20.58 -1.96 6.71
C MET A 168 -19.31 -1.56 7.47
N LEU A 169 -19.47 -1.03 8.68
CA LEU A 169 -18.41 -0.85 9.67
C LEU A 169 -18.83 -1.61 10.94
N VAL A 170 -17.99 -2.53 11.39
CA VAL A 170 -18.24 -3.34 12.60
C VAL A 170 -17.11 -3.16 13.59
N GLU A 171 -17.47 -2.86 14.83
CA GLU A 171 -16.56 -2.80 15.97
C GLU A 171 -16.77 -4.03 16.85
N TYR A 172 -15.68 -4.71 17.21
CA TYR A 172 -15.70 -5.89 18.07
C TYR A 172 -14.84 -5.68 19.32
N PRO A 173 -15.44 -5.72 20.52
CA PRO A 173 -14.70 -5.91 21.75
C PRO A 173 -14.01 -7.29 21.73
N GLY A 174 -12.68 -7.34 21.83
CA GLY A 174 -11.93 -8.61 21.93
C GLY A 174 -11.59 -9.35 20.61
N PHE A 175 -11.55 -8.66 19.46
CA PHE A 175 -11.11 -9.27 18.19
C PHE A 175 -9.60 -9.60 18.21
N SER A 176 -9.25 -10.78 18.72
CA SER A 176 -7.89 -11.32 18.63
C SER A 176 -7.68 -11.99 17.27
N LYS A 177 -6.45 -11.90 16.72
CA LYS A 177 -6.05 -12.49 15.43
C LYS A 177 -6.10 -14.03 15.54
N VAL A 178 -7.29 -14.63 15.42
CA VAL A 178 -7.42 -16.08 15.29
C VAL A 178 -6.73 -16.44 13.98
N ARG A 179 -5.69 -17.29 14.07
CA ARG A 179 -4.93 -17.81 12.93
C ARG A 179 -5.90 -18.21 11.83
N LEU A 180 -5.87 -17.49 10.71
CA LEU A 180 -6.27 -18.07 9.42
C LEU A 180 -5.25 -19.19 9.18
N LEU A 181 -5.64 -20.41 9.55
CA LEU A 181 -4.89 -21.62 9.24
C LEU A 181 -4.89 -21.74 7.71
N HIS A 182 -3.68 -21.65 7.14
CA HIS A 182 -3.39 -22.14 5.80
C HIS A 182 -3.52 -23.66 5.74
#